data_AF-A0A7G9Y2Q3-F1
#
_entry.id   AF-A0A7G9Y2Q3-F1
#
_cell.length_a   1.000
_cell.length_b   1.000
_cell.length_c   1.000
_cell.angle_alpha   90.00
_cell.angle_beta   90.00
_cell.angle_gamma   90.00
#
_symmetry.space_group_name_H-M   'P 1'
#
loop_
_entity.id
_entity.type
_entity.pdbx_description
1 polymer ?
#
loop_
_entity_poly.entity_id
_entity_poly.type
_entity_poly.pdbx_seq_one_letter_code
_entity_poly.pdbx_strand_id
1 'polypeptide(L)'
;MKPVNVNAFDIIGDKVAASILPFGAAATYAAAGTVKAAPCTAIAYAISGIAVDDAVQKTVDGFYSQYDPVPLVTAGRTRVWVTPNNSTAAAIKADDYLDLAVLSTGTNTLPVGVFEESGSQAGETRLTSSLARALEDADLVDCVVPDNVAVGDTTVTLSSAEMTTLDLSDGDYILLNDLNGNTQVNRVVSTTTTVITLQIAANVALTAADSDLVHKLTQCGVMLL
;
A
#
# COMPACT_ATOMS: atom_id res chain seq x y z
N MET A 1 12.06 -7.09 11.13
CA MET A 1 11.86 -6.74 9.71
C MET A 1 13.00 -7.33 8.89
N LYS A 2 12.73 -8.16 7.87
CA LYS A 2 13.77 -8.63 6.95
C LYS A 2 14.00 -7.53 5.91
N PRO A 3 15.26 -7.17 5.57
CA PRO A 3 15.52 -6.18 4.53
C PRO A 3 14.91 -6.65 3.21
N VAL A 4 14.33 -5.71 2.46
CA VAL A 4 13.85 -5.97 1.09
C VAL A 4 15.06 -6.43 0.28
N ASN A 5 15.07 -7.72 -0.09
CA ASN A 5 16.22 -8.34 -0.76
C ASN A 5 16.22 -7.89 -2.23
N VAL A 6 17.00 -6.86 -2.54
CA VAL A 6 17.02 -6.24 -3.87
C VAL A 6 17.96 -7.03 -4.78
N ASN A 7 17.43 -8.03 -5.50
CA ASN A 7 18.04 -8.53 -6.74
C ASN A 7 17.45 -7.73 -7.93
N ALA A 8 17.54 -6.40 -7.87
CA ALA A 8 17.11 -5.51 -8.94
C ALA A 8 18.24 -5.35 -9.97
N PHE A 9 17.88 -5.40 -11.25
CA PHE A 9 18.82 -5.18 -12.34
C PHE A 9 19.00 -3.68 -12.65
N ASP A 10 18.11 -2.82 -12.16
CA ASP A 10 18.15 -1.37 -12.39
C ASP A 10 17.49 -0.62 -11.21
N ILE A 11 18.25 0.27 -10.56
CA ILE A 11 17.77 1.19 -9.52
C ILE A 11 18.08 2.61 -9.98
N ILE A 12 17.04 3.42 -10.15
CA ILE A 12 17.18 4.84 -10.45
C ILE A 12 17.11 5.63 -9.15
N GLY A 13 18.22 6.26 -8.76
CA GLY A 13 18.36 6.99 -7.48
C GLY A 13 18.16 8.51 -7.55
N ASP A 14 17.78 9.07 -8.71
CA ASP A 14 17.74 10.52 -8.94
C ASP A 14 16.33 11.14 -8.84
N LYS A 15 15.32 10.35 -8.46
CA LYS A 15 13.94 10.84 -8.37
C LYS A 15 13.68 11.51 -7.02
N VAL A 16 12.76 12.46 -7.02
CA VAL A 16 12.41 13.27 -5.85
C VAL A 16 10.93 13.09 -5.55
N ALA A 17 10.60 12.85 -4.28
CA ALA A 17 9.22 12.68 -3.85
C ALA A 17 8.42 13.99 -4.00
N ALA A 18 7.29 13.93 -4.70
CA ALA A 18 6.35 15.05 -4.87
C ALA A 18 5.49 15.29 -3.61
N SER A 19 5.31 14.25 -2.81
CA SER A 19 4.48 14.17 -1.62
C SER A 19 5.01 13.07 -0.70
N ILE A 20 4.36 12.85 0.44
CA ILE A 20 4.59 11.65 1.25
C ILE A 20 4.42 10.41 0.36
N LEU A 21 5.38 9.50 0.42
CA LEU A 21 5.43 8.26 -0.37
C LEU A 21 5.86 7.10 0.54
N PRO A 22 5.01 6.08 0.76
CA PRO A 22 5.38 4.91 1.53
C PRO A 22 6.53 4.15 0.88
N PHE A 23 7.45 3.62 1.68
CA PHE A 23 8.39 2.60 1.19
C PHE A 23 7.62 1.41 0.65
N GLY A 24 8.09 0.72 -0.39
CA GLY A 24 7.43 -0.42 -1.03
C GLY A 24 6.27 -0.06 -1.98
N ALA A 25 5.88 1.21 -2.07
CA ALA A 25 4.80 1.64 -2.96
C ALA A 25 5.24 1.67 -4.43
N ALA A 26 4.35 1.26 -5.33
CA ALA A 26 4.47 1.59 -6.74
C ALA A 26 4.42 3.10 -6.93
N ALA A 27 5.40 3.64 -7.63
CA ALA A 27 5.51 5.07 -7.90
C ALA A 27 5.19 5.37 -9.37
N THR A 28 4.69 6.56 -9.65
CA THR A 28 4.49 7.11 -10.99
C THR A 28 5.01 8.55 -11.04
N TYR A 29 5.22 9.07 -12.25
CA TYR A 29 5.66 10.43 -12.45
C TYR A 29 4.60 11.44 -12.00
N ALA A 30 5.08 12.52 -11.39
CA ALA A 30 4.32 13.72 -11.07
C ALA A 30 4.89 14.93 -11.83
N ALA A 31 4.29 16.09 -11.61
CA ALA A 31 4.75 17.34 -12.21
C ALA A 31 6.21 17.64 -11.84
N ALA A 32 6.88 18.46 -12.66
CA ALA A 32 8.25 18.91 -12.44
C ALA A 32 9.29 17.78 -12.27
N GLY A 33 9.06 16.60 -12.86
CA GLY A 33 10.00 15.48 -12.83
C GLY A 33 10.09 14.75 -11.48
N THR A 34 9.15 15.02 -10.57
CA THR A 34 9.04 14.34 -9.28
C THR A 34 8.28 13.01 -9.41
N VAL A 35 8.25 12.21 -8.35
CA VAL A 35 7.51 10.95 -8.27
C VAL A 35 6.57 10.93 -7.07
N LYS A 36 5.44 10.25 -7.21
CA LYS A 36 4.47 10.01 -6.13
C LYS A 36 3.98 8.58 -6.25
N ALA A 37 3.28 8.07 -5.24
CA ALA A 37 2.68 6.75 -5.35
C ALA A 37 1.71 6.70 -6.56
N ALA A 38 1.50 5.51 -7.13
CA ALA A 38 0.53 5.36 -8.19
C ALA A 38 -0.89 5.46 -7.61
N PRO A 39 -1.83 6.16 -8.27
CA PRO A 39 -3.23 6.10 -7.90
C PRO A 39 -3.76 4.67 -8.07
N CYS A 40 -4.41 4.17 -7.04
CA CYS A 40 -5.05 2.85 -7.03
C CYS A 40 -6.50 3.01 -7.47
N THR A 41 -6.71 2.99 -8.79
CA THR A 41 -8.02 3.20 -9.44
C THR A 41 -8.21 2.16 -10.55
N ALA A 42 -9.42 2.04 -11.10
CA ALA A 42 -9.72 1.14 -12.21
C ALA A 42 -9.00 1.49 -13.54
N ILE A 43 -8.28 2.61 -13.60
CA ILE A 43 -7.51 3.01 -14.78
C ILE A 43 -6.13 2.36 -14.72
N ALA A 44 -5.72 1.73 -15.83
CA ALA A 44 -4.36 1.23 -15.97
C ALA A 44 -3.35 2.39 -15.89
N TYR A 45 -2.42 2.31 -14.94
CA TYR A 45 -1.31 3.24 -14.81
C TYR A 45 0.00 2.59 -15.23
N ALA A 46 0.81 3.34 -15.97
CA ALA A 46 2.23 3.05 -16.05
C ALA A 46 2.90 3.47 -14.74
N ILE A 47 3.59 2.53 -14.11
CA ILE A 47 4.43 2.80 -12.95
C ILE A 47 5.85 3.13 -13.42
N SER A 48 6.50 4.05 -12.72
CA SER A 48 7.91 4.39 -12.92
C SER A 48 8.84 3.41 -12.21
N GLY A 49 8.33 2.67 -11.22
CA GLY A 49 9.09 1.69 -10.43
C GLY A 49 8.51 1.53 -9.03
N ILE A 50 9.20 0.79 -8.17
CA ILE A 50 8.85 0.60 -6.76
C ILE A 50 9.80 1.40 -5.88
N ALA A 51 9.27 2.23 -4.99
CA ALA A 51 10.06 2.98 -4.00
C ALA A 51 10.65 2.01 -2.98
N VAL A 52 11.96 1.83 -2.94
CA VAL A 52 12.60 0.89 -2.01
C VAL A 52 13.16 1.61 -0.81
N ASP A 53 13.06 1.02 0.38
CA ASP A 53 13.74 1.53 1.57
C ASP A 53 15.25 1.61 1.32
N ASP A 54 15.80 2.82 1.39
CA ASP A 54 17.20 3.11 1.09
C ASP A 54 18.11 3.00 2.32
N ALA A 55 17.57 2.49 3.44
CA ALA A 55 18.22 2.39 4.74
C ALA A 55 18.73 3.72 5.29
N VAL A 56 18.35 4.85 4.68
CA VAL A 56 18.64 6.19 5.18
C VAL A 56 17.50 6.60 6.10
N GLN A 57 17.85 7.07 7.30
CA GLN A 57 16.85 7.58 8.24
C GLN A 57 16.08 8.74 7.61
N LYS A 58 14.75 8.60 7.55
CA LYS A 58 13.84 9.65 7.08
C LYS A 58 13.25 10.43 8.24
N THR A 59 12.70 11.61 7.93
CA THR A 59 11.99 12.44 8.91
C THR A 59 10.74 11.77 9.44
N VAL A 60 10.06 10.99 8.60
CA VAL A 60 8.87 10.21 8.96
C VAL A 60 9.20 8.74 8.73
N ASP A 61 9.13 7.92 9.78
CA ASP A 61 9.53 6.52 9.70
C ASP A 61 8.62 5.74 8.74
N GLY A 62 9.23 5.02 7.79
CA GLY A 62 8.52 4.29 6.75
C GLY A 62 8.04 5.11 5.54
N PHE A 63 8.36 6.41 5.46
CA PHE A 63 7.93 7.25 4.35
C PHE A 63 9.06 8.15 3.85
N TYR A 64 9.09 8.35 2.53
CA TYR A 64 9.74 9.50 1.94
C TYR A 64 8.87 10.73 2.18
N SER A 65 9.46 11.78 2.72
CA SER A 65 8.83 13.11 2.82
C SER A 65 8.92 13.82 1.46
N GLN A 66 8.12 14.88 1.30
CA GLN A 66 8.24 15.71 0.11
C GLN A 66 9.68 16.21 -0.04
N TYR A 67 10.18 16.16 -1.26
CA TYR A 67 11.54 16.49 -1.67
C TYR A 67 12.64 15.50 -1.25
N ASP A 68 12.31 14.41 -0.57
CA ASP A 68 13.30 13.36 -0.33
C ASP A 68 13.71 12.67 -1.64
N PRO A 69 14.98 12.28 -1.77
CA PRO A 69 15.41 11.41 -2.86
C PRO A 69 14.80 10.01 -2.69
N VAL A 70 14.27 9.47 -3.77
CA VAL A 70 13.57 8.18 -3.81
C VAL A 70 14.29 7.25 -4.78
N PRO A 71 14.93 6.16 -4.30
CA PRO A 71 15.38 5.10 -5.18
C PRO A 71 14.19 4.28 -5.67
N LEU A 72 14.11 4.10 -6.97
CA LEU A 72 13.10 3.29 -7.64
C LEU A 72 13.72 2.06 -8.26
N VAL A 73 13.20 0.89 -7.90
CA VAL A 73 13.44 -0.35 -8.67
C VAL A 73 12.53 -0.31 -9.89
N THR A 74 13.12 -0.24 -11.07
CA THR A 74 12.39 -0.13 -12.35
C THR A 74 12.20 -1.47 -13.04
N ALA A 75 13.04 -2.45 -12.71
CA ALA A 75 12.97 -3.79 -13.29
C ALA A 75 13.59 -4.85 -12.36
N GLY A 76 13.13 -6.09 -12.50
CA GLY A 76 13.64 -7.25 -11.77
C GLY A 76 12.85 -7.58 -10.51
N ARG A 77 13.54 -8.12 -9.50
CA ARG A 77 12.89 -8.62 -8.27
C ARG A 77 12.87 -7.55 -7.19
N THR A 78 11.71 -7.37 -6.56
CA THR A 78 11.53 -6.46 -5.42
C THR A 78 10.40 -6.96 -4.52
N ARG A 79 10.14 -6.27 -3.39
CA ARG A 79 8.94 -6.47 -2.58
C ARG A 79 7.99 -5.31 -2.79
N VAL A 80 6.70 -5.63 -2.89
CA VAL A 80 5.62 -4.65 -2.99
C VAL A 80 4.60 -4.88 -1.88
N TRP A 81 3.81 -3.87 -1.57
CA TRP A 81 2.63 -4.03 -0.72
C TRP A 81 1.49 -4.63 -1.51
N VAL A 82 0.90 -5.68 -0.96
CA VAL A 82 -0.35 -6.28 -1.44
C VAL A 82 -1.45 -6.09 -0.40
N THR A 83 -2.67 -5.91 -0.88
CA THR A 83 -3.91 -5.81 -0.09
C THR A 83 -4.95 -6.78 -0.65
N PRO A 84 -5.86 -7.31 0.18
CA PRO A 84 -7.04 -8.00 -0.34
C PRO A 84 -7.90 -7.03 -1.16
N ASN A 85 -8.60 -7.57 -2.17
CA ASN A 85 -9.67 -6.85 -2.83
C ASN A 85 -10.97 -7.08 -2.05
N ASN A 86 -11.62 -6.01 -1.58
CA ASN A 86 -12.87 -6.09 -0.81
C ASN A 86 -12.72 -6.72 0.59
N SER A 87 -13.88 -7.07 1.18
CA SER A 87 -14.08 -7.47 2.58
C SER A 87 -13.52 -8.85 2.97
N THR A 88 -13.00 -9.64 2.04
CA THR A 88 -12.56 -11.01 2.32
C THR A 88 -11.19 -11.26 1.71
N ALA A 89 -10.28 -11.77 2.53
CA ALA A 89 -8.93 -12.08 2.14
C ALA A 89 -8.87 -13.32 1.26
N ALA A 90 -8.38 -13.13 0.04
CA ALA A 90 -7.80 -14.19 -0.78
C ALA A 90 -6.27 -14.09 -0.67
N ALA A 91 -5.61 -15.22 -0.45
CA ALA A 91 -4.15 -15.25 -0.41
C ALA A 91 -3.59 -15.09 -1.83
N ILE A 92 -2.53 -14.30 -1.97
CA ILE A 92 -1.74 -14.25 -3.21
C ILE A 92 -0.93 -15.55 -3.30
N LYS A 93 -0.95 -16.21 -4.45
CA LYS A 93 -0.16 -17.41 -4.72
C LYS A 93 1.05 -17.06 -5.58
N ALA A 94 2.11 -17.84 -5.42
CA ALA A 94 3.26 -17.76 -6.31
C ALA A 94 2.81 -17.93 -7.77
N ASP A 95 3.42 -17.16 -8.67
CA ASP A 95 3.07 -17.02 -10.08
C ASP A 95 1.79 -16.24 -10.41
N ASP A 96 1.02 -15.78 -9.41
CA ASP A 96 -0.11 -14.88 -9.66
C ASP A 96 0.38 -13.54 -10.21
N TYR A 97 -0.36 -13.01 -11.18
CA TYR A 97 -0.20 -11.67 -11.73
C TYR A 97 -0.85 -10.64 -10.81
N LEU A 98 -0.19 -9.50 -10.67
CA LEU A 98 -0.61 -8.41 -9.79
C LEU A 98 -0.77 -7.11 -10.59
N ASP A 99 -1.83 -6.38 -10.25
CA ASP A 99 -2.14 -5.06 -10.77
C ASP A 99 -2.13 -4.06 -9.60
N LEU A 100 -2.21 -2.75 -9.89
CA LEU A 100 -2.52 -1.78 -8.83
C LEU A 100 -3.92 -2.05 -8.31
N ALA A 101 -4.06 -2.02 -6.98
CA ALA A 101 -5.35 -2.23 -6.35
C ALA A 101 -6.40 -1.23 -6.85
N VAL A 102 -7.64 -1.69 -7.02
CA VAL A 102 -8.76 -0.80 -7.32
C VAL A 102 -9.44 -0.45 -6.01
N LEU A 103 -8.98 0.65 -5.41
CA LEU A 103 -9.44 1.10 -4.10
C LEU A 103 -10.51 2.19 -4.26
N SER A 104 -11.64 2.00 -3.59
CA SER A 104 -12.86 2.80 -3.70
C SER A 104 -13.61 2.67 -5.05
N THR A 105 -14.84 3.16 -5.09
CA THR A 105 -15.74 3.08 -6.26
C THR A 105 -15.35 4.02 -7.42
N GLY A 106 -14.05 4.36 -7.53
CA GLY A 106 -13.49 5.16 -8.62
C GLY A 106 -13.32 6.64 -8.31
N THR A 107 -13.48 7.04 -7.05
CA THR A 107 -13.30 8.42 -6.58
C THR A 107 -11.95 8.67 -5.91
N ASN A 108 -11.14 7.63 -5.70
CA ASN A 108 -9.84 7.78 -5.06
C ASN A 108 -8.90 8.64 -5.91
N THR A 109 -8.56 9.81 -5.38
CA THR A 109 -7.62 10.75 -5.99
C THR A 109 -6.25 10.71 -5.32
N LEU A 110 -6.12 10.03 -4.18
CA LEU A 110 -4.89 9.97 -3.41
C LEU A 110 -3.99 8.81 -3.88
N PRO A 111 -2.70 9.09 -4.11
CA PRO A 111 -1.74 8.07 -4.55
C PRO A 111 -1.31 7.18 -3.37
N VAL A 112 -1.49 5.86 -3.50
CA VAL A 112 -1.12 4.89 -2.45
C VAL A 112 -0.20 3.77 -2.93
N GLY A 113 -0.29 3.38 -4.21
CA GLY A 113 0.70 2.50 -4.85
C GLY A 113 0.76 1.08 -4.29
N VAL A 114 -0.39 0.52 -3.90
CA VAL A 114 -0.51 -0.86 -3.41
C VAL A 114 -1.05 -1.78 -4.50
N PHE A 115 -0.72 -3.05 -4.44
CA PHE A 115 -1.11 -4.06 -5.42
C PHE A 115 -2.25 -4.94 -4.90
N GLU A 116 -2.99 -5.52 -5.84
CA GLU A 116 -3.92 -6.62 -5.58
C GLU A 116 -3.75 -7.70 -6.66
N GLU A 117 -4.38 -8.84 -6.44
CA GLU A 117 -4.43 -9.92 -7.42
C GLU A 117 -5.13 -9.45 -8.71
N SER A 118 -4.48 -9.67 -9.85
CA SER A 118 -4.99 -9.23 -11.15
C SER A 118 -6.35 -9.86 -11.46
N GLY A 119 -7.20 -9.12 -12.17
CA GLY A 119 -8.51 -9.60 -12.60
C GLY A 119 -9.49 -9.85 -11.46
N SER A 120 -9.31 -9.21 -10.30
CA SER A 120 -10.15 -9.37 -9.11
C SER A 120 -10.22 -10.81 -8.61
N GLN A 121 -9.06 -11.39 -8.26
CA GLN A 121 -8.88 -12.79 -7.85
C GLN A 121 -8.80 -13.81 -9.01
N ALA A 122 -8.28 -13.38 -10.16
CA ALA A 122 -7.98 -14.24 -11.30
C ALA A 122 -6.48 -14.20 -11.63
N GLY A 123 -5.64 -14.18 -10.59
CA GLY A 123 -4.20 -13.93 -10.65
C GLY A 123 -3.44 -14.88 -11.58
N GLU A 124 -3.98 -16.06 -11.88
CA GLU A 124 -3.39 -16.99 -12.84
C GLU A 124 -3.36 -16.46 -14.28
N THR A 125 -4.18 -15.45 -14.61
CA THR A 125 -4.29 -14.88 -15.97
C THR A 125 -3.58 -13.54 -16.09
N ARG A 126 -2.56 -13.47 -16.95
CA ARG A 126 -1.91 -12.19 -17.28
C ARG A 126 -2.87 -11.28 -18.04
N LEU A 127 -3.12 -10.10 -17.49
CA LEU A 127 -3.81 -9.02 -18.18
C LEU A 127 -2.79 -8.04 -18.79
N THR A 128 -3.27 -7.22 -19.72
CA THR A 128 -2.48 -6.11 -20.27
C THR A 128 -2.11 -5.07 -19.20
N SER A 129 -2.88 -5.00 -18.11
CA SER A 129 -2.65 -4.14 -16.96
C SER A 129 -1.69 -4.76 -15.93
N SER A 130 -1.30 -6.03 -16.08
CA SER A 130 -0.43 -6.69 -15.12
C SER A 130 0.95 -6.08 -15.06
N LEU A 131 1.31 -5.62 -13.86
CA LEU A 131 2.53 -4.87 -13.59
C LEU A 131 3.60 -5.75 -12.92
N ALA A 132 3.18 -6.81 -12.24
CA ALA A 132 4.08 -7.69 -11.54
C ALA A 132 3.57 -9.14 -11.55
N ARG A 133 4.46 -10.08 -11.22
CA ARG A 133 4.14 -11.47 -10.93
C ARG A 133 4.69 -11.87 -9.57
N ALA A 134 3.87 -12.44 -8.71
CA ALA A 134 4.23 -12.95 -7.40
C ALA A 134 5.30 -14.06 -7.50
N LEU A 135 6.28 -14.01 -6.62
CA LEU A 135 7.37 -14.99 -6.52
C LEU A 135 7.28 -15.85 -5.26
N GLU A 136 6.35 -15.54 -4.37
CA GLU A 136 6.07 -16.24 -3.13
C GLU A 136 4.57 -16.16 -2.83
N ASP A 137 4.08 -17.09 -2.02
CA ASP A 137 2.74 -16.99 -1.45
C ASP A 137 2.72 -15.87 -0.40
N ALA A 138 1.63 -15.11 -0.34
CA ALA A 138 1.39 -14.13 0.70
C ALA A 138 -0.02 -14.31 1.29
N ASP A 139 -0.06 -14.70 2.57
CA ASP A 139 -1.30 -14.78 3.32
C ASP A 139 -1.78 -13.36 3.66
N LEU A 140 -3.02 -13.07 3.26
CA LEU A 140 -3.69 -11.81 3.56
C LEU A 140 -4.68 -12.04 4.71
N VAL A 141 -4.98 -10.98 5.45
CA VAL A 141 -6.00 -10.98 6.51
C VAL A 141 -7.21 -10.17 6.06
N ASP A 142 -8.38 -10.52 6.58
CA ASP A 142 -9.61 -9.80 6.28
C ASP A 142 -9.48 -8.33 6.73
N CYS A 143 -10.04 -7.42 5.94
CA CYS A 143 -10.18 -6.03 6.36
C CYS A 143 -11.35 -5.87 7.32
N VAL A 144 -11.34 -4.79 8.10
CA VAL A 144 -12.27 -4.55 9.20
C VAL A 144 -12.88 -3.16 9.10
N VAL A 145 -14.07 -2.97 9.70
CA VAL A 145 -14.74 -1.67 9.75
C VAL A 145 -14.34 -0.96 11.05
N PRO A 146 -13.67 0.20 11.02
CA PRO A 146 -13.34 0.92 12.23
C PRO A 146 -14.54 1.73 12.75
N ASP A 147 -14.39 2.23 13.98
CA ASP A 147 -15.16 3.40 14.41
C ASP A 147 -14.84 4.60 13.50
N ASN A 148 -15.67 5.63 13.55
CA ASN A 148 -15.47 6.82 12.73
C ASN A 148 -14.09 7.45 12.97
N VAL A 149 -13.40 7.77 11.87
CA VAL A 149 -12.10 8.46 11.85
C VAL A 149 -12.29 9.79 11.12
N ALA A 150 -11.87 10.89 11.74
CA ALA A 150 -11.86 12.20 11.12
C ALA A 150 -10.48 12.54 10.54
N VAL A 151 -10.46 13.42 9.54
CA VAL A 151 -9.22 14.03 9.05
C VAL A 151 -8.53 14.78 10.21
N GLY A 152 -7.26 14.48 10.41
CA GLY A 152 -6.44 15.01 11.51
C GLY A 152 -6.30 14.07 12.70
N ASP A 153 -7.09 12.99 12.77
CA ASP A 153 -6.99 12.02 13.85
C ASP A 153 -5.65 11.28 13.79
N THR A 154 -5.05 11.02 14.95
CA THR A 154 -3.78 10.28 15.06
C THR A 154 -4.00 8.83 15.50
N THR A 155 -5.26 8.40 15.61
CA THR A 155 -5.63 7.08 16.10
C THR A 155 -6.82 6.53 15.33
N VAL A 156 -6.89 5.21 15.18
CA VAL A 156 -8.06 4.48 14.68
C VAL A 156 -8.55 3.56 15.78
N THR A 157 -9.84 3.58 16.08
CA THR A 157 -10.45 2.71 17.08
C THR A 157 -11.18 1.56 16.39
N LEU A 158 -11.00 0.36 16.95
CA LEU A 158 -11.53 -0.91 16.46
C LEU A 158 -12.03 -1.73 17.65
N SER A 159 -12.93 -2.68 17.42
CA SER A 159 -13.24 -3.68 18.43
C SER A 159 -12.04 -4.62 18.66
N SER A 160 -12.01 -5.29 19.81
CA SER A 160 -10.94 -6.26 20.11
C SER A 160 -10.93 -7.47 19.16
N ALA A 161 -12.10 -7.84 18.62
CA ALA A 161 -12.22 -8.89 17.61
C ALA A 161 -11.60 -8.46 16.27
N GLU A 162 -11.81 -7.21 15.86
CA GLU A 162 -11.23 -6.65 14.64
C GLU A 162 -9.71 -6.47 14.77
N MET A 163 -9.22 -6.02 15.93
CA MET A 163 -7.78 -5.99 16.23
C MET A 163 -7.14 -7.38 16.13
N THR A 164 -7.84 -8.42 16.58
CA THR A 164 -7.39 -9.81 16.46
C THR A 164 -7.40 -10.28 15.00
N THR A 165 -8.39 -9.83 14.21
CA THR A 165 -8.50 -10.17 12.79
C THR A 165 -7.36 -9.58 11.97
N LEU A 166 -6.99 -8.32 12.23
CA LEU A 166 -5.89 -7.67 11.53
C LEU A 166 -4.51 -8.21 11.95
N ASP A 167 -4.38 -8.80 13.15
CA ASP A 167 -3.11 -9.33 13.68
C ASP A 167 -1.94 -8.33 13.56
N LEU A 168 -2.16 -7.09 14.01
CA LEU A 168 -1.19 -6.00 13.81
C LEU A 168 -0.02 -6.05 14.79
N SER A 169 1.15 -5.68 14.28
CA SER A 169 2.35 -5.36 15.05
C SER A 169 2.82 -3.93 14.80
N ASP A 170 3.57 -3.38 15.76
CA ASP A 170 4.22 -2.08 15.60
C ASP A 170 5.14 -2.10 14.37
N GLY A 171 4.96 -1.11 13.50
CA GLY A 171 5.66 -0.97 12.23
C GLY A 171 4.96 -1.60 11.01
N ASP A 172 3.85 -2.31 11.21
CA ASP A 172 3.01 -2.79 10.10
C ASP A 172 2.40 -1.62 9.32
N TYR A 173 2.18 -1.82 8.02
CA TYR A 173 1.47 -0.86 7.20
C TYR A 173 0.00 -1.21 7.12
N ILE A 174 -0.83 -0.17 7.12
CA ILE A 174 -2.27 -0.28 6.97
C ILE A 174 -2.76 0.66 5.86
N LEU A 175 -3.90 0.30 5.28
CA LEU A 175 -4.65 1.15 4.37
C LEU A 175 -5.93 1.61 5.08
N LEU A 176 -6.15 2.92 5.11
CA LEU A 176 -7.41 3.55 5.46
C LEU A 176 -8.18 3.76 4.16
N ASN A 177 -9.27 3.03 3.97
CA ASN A 177 -10.01 2.96 2.72
C ASN A 177 -11.43 3.51 2.90
N ASP A 178 -11.63 4.78 2.55
CA ASP A 178 -12.95 5.38 2.34
C ASP A 178 -13.49 4.84 1.01
N LEU A 179 -14.50 3.97 1.09
CA LEU A 179 -15.05 3.26 -0.08
C LEU A 179 -15.73 4.21 -1.07
N ASN A 180 -16.13 5.40 -0.60
CA ASN A 180 -16.79 6.43 -1.38
C ASN A 180 -15.84 7.59 -1.75
N GLY A 181 -14.59 7.55 -1.29
CA GLY A 181 -13.66 8.65 -1.43
C GLY A 181 -12.21 8.21 -1.57
N ASN A 182 -11.38 8.79 -0.72
CA ASN A 182 -9.92 8.74 -0.83
C ASN A 182 -9.31 7.68 0.07
N THR A 183 -8.15 7.17 -0.31
CA THR A 183 -7.42 6.21 0.52
C THR A 183 -6.11 6.76 1.04
N GLN A 184 -5.66 6.22 2.16
CA GLN A 184 -4.38 6.58 2.77
C GLN A 184 -3.63 5.33 3.22
N VAL A 185 -2.35 5.25 2.85
CA VAL A 185 -1.43 4.31 3.50
C VAL A 185 -0.85 4.95 4.74
N ASN A 186 -0.85 4.21 5.84
CA ASN A 186 -0.26 4.62 7.10
C ASN A 186 0.61 3.49 7.69
N ARG A 187 1.36 3.81 8.74
CA ARG A 187 2.16 2.84 9.48
C ARG A 187 1.75 2.86 10.95
N VAL A 188 1.66 1.68 11.54
CA VAL A 188 1.30 1.47 12.94
C VAL A 188 2.47 1.88 13.82
N VAL A 189 2.28 2.88 14.68
CA VAL A 189 3.30 3.28 15.68
C VAL A 189 3.20 2.40 16.92
N SER A 190 1.96 2.17 17.36
CA SER A 190 1.67 1.33 18.51
C SER A 190 0.24 0.80 18.43
N THR A 191 -0.02 -0.30 19.14
CA THR A 191 -1.36 -0.85 19.31
C THR A 191 -1.73 -1.01 20.78
N THR A 192 -3.03 -0.90 21.06
CA THR A 192 -3.65 -1.42 22.28
C THR A 192 -4.67 -2.49 21.89
N THR A 193 -5.49 -2.95 22.83
CA THR A 193 -6.56 -3.92 22.54
C THR A 193 -7.62 -3.41 21.56
N THR A 194 -7.75 -2.09 21.37
CA THR A 194 -8.82 -1.48 20.56
C THR A 194 -8.38 -0.24 19.79
N VAL A 195 -7.12 0.17 19.87
CA VAL A 195 -6.65 1.42 19.27
C VAL A 195 -5.34 1.18 18.53
N ILE A 196 -5.29 1.68 17.29
CA ILE A 196 -4.08 1.82 16.48
C ILE A 196 -3.62 3.28 16.58
N THR A 197 -2.35 3.51 16.92
CA THR A 197 -1.72 4.83 16.79
C THR A 197 -1.07 4.96 15.42
N LEU A 198 -1.36 6.04 14.70
CA LEU A 198 -0.89 6.29 13.34
C LEU A 198 0.44 7.05 13.30
N GLN A 199 1.30 6.74 12.33
CA GLN A 199 2.58 7.42 12.11
C GLN A 199 2.41 8.84 11.56
N ILE A 200 1.39 9.03 10.74
CA ILE A 200 0.94 10.34 10.25
C ILE A 200 -0.54 10.49 10.56
N ALA A 201 -1.01 11.72 10.81
CA ALA A 201 -2.44 11.96 11.02
C ALA A 201 -3.25 11.51 9.80
N ALA A 202 -4.48 11.06 10.04
CA ALA A 202 -5.40 10.65 8.99
C ALA A 202 -5.66 11.84 8.04
N ASN A 203 -5.48 11.64 6.74
CA ASN A 203 -5.85 12.62 5.71
C ASN A 203 -7.13 12.21 4.96
N VAL A 204 -7.73 11.09 5.36
CA VAL A 204 -9.02 10.57 4.92
C VAL A 204 -9.94 10.46 6.13
N ALA A 205 -11.24 10.57 5.90
CA ALA A 205 -12.25 10.27 6.92
C ALA A 205 -12.79 8.87 6.65
N LEU A 206 -12.99 8.08 7.71
CA LEU A 206 -13.65 6.78 7.63
C LEU A 206 -14.94 6.85 8.44
N THR A 207 -16.01 6.27 7.92
CA THR A 207 -17.30 6.20 8.59
C THR A 207 -17.80 4.77 8.62
N ALA A 208 -18.18 4.30 9.82
CA ALA A 208 -18.74 2.97 9.99
C ALA A 208 -20.04 2.77 9.21
N ALA A 209 -20.80 3.86 9.00
CA ALA A 209 -22.07 3.84 8.25
C ALA A 209 -21.87 3.50 6.76
N ASP A 210 -20.76 3.96 6.17
CA ASP A 210 -20.42 3.68 4.77
C ASP A 210 -19.67 2.35 4.63
N SER A 211 -19.45 1.64 5.74
CA SER A 211 -18.66 0.40 5.81
C SER A 211 -17.22 0.60 5.30
N ASP A 212 -16.66 1.78 5.57
CA ASP A 212 -15.26 2.07 5.26
C ASP A 212 -14.32 1.09 5.98
N LEU A 213 -13.16 0.84 5.38
CA LEU A 213 -12.33 -0.30 5.73
C LEU A 213 -10.93 0.09 6.19
N VAL A 214 -10.40 -0.70 7.12
CA VAL A 214 -8.98 -0.75 7.44
C VAL A 214 -8.41 -2.07 6.96
N HIS A 215 -7.35 -2.01 6.17
CA HIS A 215 -6.65 -3.18 5.67
C HIS A 215 -5.27 -3.25 6.30
N LYS A 216 -4.79 -4.45 6.62
CA LYS A 216 -3.35 -4.69 6.82
C LYS A 216 -2.70 -4.92 5.46
N LEU A 217 -1.58 -4.26 5.21
CA LEU A 217 -0.76 -4.49 4.02
C LEU A 217 0.27 -5.60 4.28
N THR A 218 0.36 -6.55 3.38
CA THR A 218 1.36 -7.62 3.43
C THR A 218 2.42 -7.38 2.37
N GLN A 219 3.68 -7.75 2.63
CA GLN A 219 4.71 -7.72 1.59
C GLN A 219 4.71 -9.00 0.78
N CYS A 220 4.70 -8.86 -0.54
CA CYS A 220 4.93 -9.96 -1.47
C CYS A 220 6.21 -9.72 -2.25
N GLY A 221 7.09 -10.72 -2.33
CA GLY A 221 8.17 -10.76 -3.30
C GLY A 221 7.61 -10.90 -4.72
N VAL A 222 8.06 -10.05 -5.64
CA VAL A 222 7.54 -10.01 -7.02
C VAL A 222 8.64 -9.84 -8.06
N MET A 223 8.33 -10.22 -9.30
CA MET A 223 9.04 -9.81 -10.50
C MET A 223 8.24 -8.72 -11.22
N LEU A 224 8.84 -7.56 -11.46
CA LEU A 224 8.23 -6.50 -12.27
C LEU A 224 8.20 -6.90 -13.76
N LEU A 225 7.11 -6.57 -14.46
CA LEU A 225 6.83 -6.97 -15.85
C LEU A 225 7.07 -5.87 -16.88
#